data_AF-A0A836REE7-F1
#
_entry.id   AF-A0A836REE7-F1
#
_cell.length_a   1.000
_cell.length_b   1.000
_cell.length_c   1.000
_cell.angle_alpha   90.00
_cell.angle_beta   90.00
_cell.angle_gamma   90.00
#
_symmetry.space_group_name_H-M   'P 1'
#
loop_
_entity.id
_entity.type
_entity.pdbx_description
1 polymer ?
#
loop_
_entity_poly.entity_id
_entity_poly.type
_entity_poly.pdbx_seq_one_letter_code
_entity_poly.pdbx_strand_id
1 'polypeptide(L)'
;TNGTPGPYTVSDFEQQLFGLPKQYRPKADRSVRWVTSDTQYRRALSVSVGTNDARRVFSPNMTHEDYTLMGRPVSIQDDVANGATAFANLQRAYRLWRRQGLEVRWEAGGTTLVRRNTILLAARMRVGGKVVDPSAVAKMTDGDSTDG
;
A
#
# COMPACT_ATOMS: atom_id res chain seq x y z
N THR A 1 5.49 -16.32 4.15
CA THR A 1 5.06 -16.52 5.54
C THR A 1 6.28 -16.84 6.34
N ASN A 2 6.69 -15.93 7.21
CA ASN A 2 7.76 -16.23 8.16
C ASN A 2 7.03 -16.90 9.34
N GLY A 3 7.21 -18.21 9.48
CA GLY A 3 6.35 -19.11 10.26
C GLY A 3 6.37 -18.94 11.78
N THR A 4 6.56 -17.72 12.28
CA THR A 4 6.60 -17.39 13.70
C THR A 4 5.66 -16.21 13.97
N PRO A 5 4.55 -16.41 14.70
CA PRO A 5 3.70 -15.32 15.17
C PRO A 5 4.50 -14.36 16.07
N GLY A 6 4.49 -13.07 15.77
CA GLY A 6 5.22 -12.06 16.53
C GLY A 6 5.29 -10.73 15.78
N PRO A 7 5.78 -9.65 16.42
CA PRO A 7 5.92 -8.36 15.76
C PRO A 7 6.90 -8.47 14.58
N TYR A 8 6.57 -7.80 13.47
CA TYR A 8 7.45 -7.67 12.31
C TYR A 8 8.88 -7.28 12.71
N THR A 9 9.84 -8.07 12.25
CA THR A 9 11.27 -7.83 12.42
C THR A 9 11.88 -7.25 11.14
N VAL A 10 13.12 -6.77 11.24
CA VAL A 10 13.88 -6.34 10.05
C VAL A 10 14.01 -7.48 9.03
N SER A 11 14.22 -8.71 9.50
CA SER A 11 14.40 -9.88 8.65
C SER A 11 13.15 -10.18 7.81
N ASP A 12 11.95 -9.97 8.35
CA ASP A 12 10.70 -10.17 7.60
C ASP A 12 10.61 -9.29 6.36
N PHE A 13 10.93 -8.01 6.53
CA PHE A 13 10.94 -7.05 5.43
C PHE A 13 12.07 -7.36 4.42
N GLU A 14 13.22 -7.83 4.89
CA GLU A 14 14.32 -8.24 4.00
C GLU A 14 13.92 -9.47 3.19
N GLN A 15 13.36 -10.49 3.82
CA GLN A 15 12.84 -11.66 3.12
C GLN A 15 11.77 -11.29 2.09
N GLN A 16 10.90 -10.32 2.41
CA GLN A 16 9.89 -9.83 1.47
C GLN A 16 10.51 -9.06 0.28
N LEU A 17 11.51 -8.20 0.55
CA LEU A 17 12.26 -7.49 -0.48
C LEU A 17 13.05 -8.45 -1.40
N PHE A 18 13.64 -9.49 -0.80
CA PHE A 18 14.45 -10.47 -1.51
C PHE A 18 13.64 -11.62 -2.14
N GLY A 19 12.41 -11.84 -1.67
CA GLY A 19 11.44 -12.76 -2.27
C GLY A 19 10.93 -12.30 -3.62
N LEU A 20 10.98 -10.99 -3.91
CA LEU A 20 10.70 -10.46 -5.25
C LEU A 20 11.92 -10.65 -6.17
N PRO A 21 11.81 -11.38 -7.31
CA PRO A 21 12.93 -11.61 -8.21
C PRO A 21 13.58 -10.32 -8.70
N LYS A 22 14.90 -10.35 -8.93
CA LYS A 22 15.71 -9.16 -9.28
C LYS A 22 15.14 -8.36 -10.45
N GLN A 23 14.58 -9.04 -11.45
CA GLN A 23 13.99 -8.44 -12.64
C GLN A 23 12.79 -7.52 -12.34
N TYR A 24 12.11 -7.72 -11.22
CA TYR A 24 10.93 -6.94 -10.82
C TYR A 24 11.25 -5.84 -9.81
N ARG A 25 12.49 -5.73 -9.31
CA ARG A 25 12.90 -4.71 -8.32
C ARG A 25 13.93 -3.68 -8.81
N PRO A 26 13.89 -3.17 -10.06
CA PRO A 26 14.80 -2.11 -10.48
C PRO A 26 14.66 -0.88 -9.56
N LYS A 27 15.80 -0.25 -9.19
CA LYS A 27 15.81 0.89 -8.25
C LYS A 27 15.15 2.15 -8.84
N ALA A 28 15.29 2.35 -10.15
CA ALA A 28 14.76 3.51 -10.84
C ALA A 28 13.24 3.48 -11.05
N ASP A 29 12.60 2.32 -10.90
CA ASP A 29 11.18 2.15 -11.15
C ASP A 29 10.36 2.53 -9.90
N ARG A 30 9.60 3.63 -10.02
CA ARG A 30 8.70 4.12 -8.96
C ARG A 30 7.49 3.21 -8.72
N SER A 31 7.21 2.31 -9.66
CA SER A 31 6.13 1.31 -9.54
C SER A 31 6.49 0.19 -8.57
N VAL A 32 7.78 0.05 -8.24
CA VAL A 32 8.29 -0.88 -7.23
C VAL A 32 8.15 -0.24 -5.86
N ARG A 33 7.14 -0.68 -5.10
CA ARG A 33 6.78 -0.04 -3.85
C ARG A 33 6.18 -1.01 -2.85
N TRP A 34 6.16 -0.55 -1.60
CA TRP A 34 5.42 -1.20 -0.52
C TRP A 34 3.96 -0.79 -0.58
N VAL A 35 3.06 -1.71 -0.26
CA VAL A 35 1.63 -1.49 -0.10
C VAL A 35 1.23 -2.03 1.26
N THR A 36 0.70 -1.17 2.12
CA THR A 36 0.46 -1.47 3.54
C THR A 36 -0.61 -0.53 4.11
N SER A 37 -1.14 -0.83 5.30
CA SER A 37 -1.93 0.14 6.07
C SER A 37 -1.03 1.13 6.84
N ASP A 38 -1.62 2.23 7.30
CA ASP A 38 -0.93 3.24 8.11
C ASP A 38 -0.43 2.67 9.44
N THR A 39 -1.28 1.89 10.11
CA THR A 39 -0.94 1.21 11.36
C THR A 39 0.29 0.34 11.19
N GLN A 40 0.36 -0.40 10.08
CA GLN A 40 1.46 -1.30 9.82
C GLN A 40 2.73 -0.56 9.39
N TYR A 41 2.61 0.55 8.66
CA TYR A 41 3.74 1.42 8.36
C TYR A 41 4.36 2.01 9.64
N ARG A 42 3.53 2.50 10.57
CA ARG A 42 3.98 2.96 11.89
C ARG A 42 4.70 1.85 12.67
N ARG A 43 4.17 0.63 12.65
CA ARG A 43 4.80 -0.54 13.29
C ARG A 43 6.15 -0.88 12.68
N ALA A 44 6.26 -0.87 11.34
CA ALA A 44 7.51 -1.09 10.63
C ALA A 44 8.57 -0.05 11.03
N LEU A 45 8.21 1.24 11.10
CA LEU A 45 9.13 2.29 11.58
C LEU A 45 9.51 2.14 13.05
N SER A 46 8.66 1.50 13.86
CA SER A 46 8.89 1.32 15.29
C SER A 46 9.89 0.21 15.64
N VAL A 47 10.34 -0.59 14.66
CA VAL A 47 11.33 -1.64 14.87
C VAL A 47 12.65 -1.02 15.37
N SER A 48 13.09 -1.43 16.56
CA SER A 48 14.31 -0.94 17.20
C SER A 48 15.56 -1.67 16.68
N VAL A 49 16.71 -0.98 16.72
CA VAL A 49 18.01 -1.56 16.36
C VAL A 49 18.52 -2.52 17.46
N GLY A 50 18.19 -2.24 18.72
CA GLY A 50 18.53 -3.07 19.87
C GLY A 50 17.93 -2.55 21.17
N THR A 51 18.12 -3.28 22.27
CA THR A 51 17.49 -2.99 23.57
C THR A 51 17.83 -1.60 24.13
N ASN A 52 19.03 -1.10 23.87
CA ASN A 52 19.52 0.19 24.38
C ASN A 52 19.70 1.25 23.28
N ASP A 53 19.23 0.98 22.07
CA ASP A 53 19.37 1.89 20.92
C ASP A 53 17.99 2.25 20.36
N ALA A 54 17.55 3.47 20.66
CA ALA A 54 16.26 4.02 20.24
C ALA A 54 16.24 4.51 18.79
N ARG A 55 17.35 4.41 18.04
CA ARG A 55 17.36 4.75 16.62
C ARG A 55 16.43 3.84 15.84
N ARG A 56 15.78 4.40 14.82
CA ARG A 56 14.86 3.67 13.95
C ARG A 56 15.63 3.09 12.77
N VAL A 57 15.53 1.79 12.56
CA VAL A 57 16.28 1.07 11.50
C VAL A 57 15.93 1.61 10.10
N PHE A 58 14.66 1.91 9.86
CA PHE A 58 14.16 2.25 8.53
C PHE A 58 14.00 3.74 8.27
N SER A 59 14.28 4.58 9.26
CA SER A 59 14.11 6.02 9.15
C SER A 59 15.47 6.72 9.29
N PRO A 60 16.21 6.92 8.18
CA PRO A 60 17.54 7.51 8.22
C PRO A 60 17.58 8.93 8.82
N ASN A 61 16.46 9.66 8.76
CA ASN A 61 16.31 11.00 9.34
C ASN A 61 15.38 11.03 10.56
N MET A 62 15.00 9.87 11.13
CA MET A 62 13.97 9.76 12.17
C MET A 62 12.62 10.43 11.84
N THR A 63 12.34 10.63 10.55
CA THR A 63 11.13 11.19 9.96
C THR A 63 10.09 10.10 9.71
N HIS A 64 8.82 10.42 9.97
CA HIS A 64 7.72 9.47 9.76
C HIS A 64 6.98 9.74 8.44
N GLU A 65 7.04 10.98 7.94
CA GLU A 65 6.21 11.48 6.84
C GLU A 65 6.82 11.31 5.45
N ASP A 66 8.03 10.75 5.35
CA ASP A 66 8.69 10.55 4.06
C ASP A 66 8.08 9.38 3.25
N TYR A 67 7.24 8.55 3.88
CA TYR A 67 6.61 7.36 3.30
C TYR A 67 7.59 6.49 2.52
N THR A 68 8.71 6.17 3.15
CA THR A 68 9.73 5.26 2.62
C THR A 68 10.03 4.14 3.60
N LEU A 69 10.29 2.94 3.06
CA LEU A 69 10.69 1.76 3.82
C LEU A 69 11.81 1.05 3.04
N MET A 70 12.95 0.79 3.68
CA MET A 70 14.15 0.23 3.03
C MET A 70 14.59 0.99 1.77
N GLY A 71 14.45 2.31 1.75
CA GLY A 71 14.80 3.15 0.61
C GLY A 71 13.87 2.96 -0.61
N ARG A 72 12.68 2.38 -0.41
CA ARG A 72 11.62 2.24 -1.42
C ARG A 72 10.39 3.04 -1.01
N PRO A 73 9.62 3.59 -1.98
CA PRO A 73 8.40 4.30 -1.67
C PRO A 73 7.35 3.36 -1.08
N VAL A 74 6.48 3.92 -0.23
CA VAL A 74 5.35 3.23 0.39
C VAL A 74 4.04 3.84 -0.14
N SER A 75 3.04 3.00 -0.36
CA SER A 75 1.66 3.39 -0.59
C SER A 75 0.80 2.89 0.55
N ILE A 76 0.26 3.84 1.31
CA ILE A 76 -0.70 3.55 2.36
C ILE A 76 -2.08 3.37 1.75
N GLN A 77 -2.78 2.34 2.17
CA GLN A 77 -4.14 2.01 1.75
C GLN A 77 -4.95 1.56 2.96
N ASP A 78 -6.17 2.08 3.10
CA ASP A 78 -7.05 1.77 4.24
C ASP A 78 -7.71 0.39 4.11
N ASP A 79 -7.80 -0.13 2.89
CA ASP A 79 -8.40 -1.45 2.60
C ASP A 79 -7.43 -2.63 2.85
N VAL A 80 -6.19 -2.36 3.27
CA VAL A 80 -5.20 -3.39 3.60
C VAL A 80 -5.26 -3.67 5.11
N ALA A 81 -5.33 -4.96 5.48
CA ALA A 81 -5.33 -5.35 6.89
C ALA A 81 -4.08 -4.85 7.64
N ASN A 82 -4.24 -4.53 8.93
CA ASN A 82 -3.16 -3.98 9.77
C ASN A 82 -1.99 -4.94 10.05
N GLY A 83 -2.13 -6.22 9.74
CA GLY A 83 -1.05 -7.22 9.78
C GLY A 83 -0.58 -7.66 8.39
N ALA A 84 -0.96 -6.94 7.33
CA ALA A 84 -0.63 -7.31 5.96
C ALA A 84 0.26 -6.25 5.29
N THR A 85 1.29 -6.75 4.61
CA THR A 85 2.20 -5.94 3.80
C THR A 85 2.43 -6.62 2.46
N ALA A 86 2.56 -5.84 1.40
CA ALA A 86 2.98 -6.33 0.09
C ALA A 86 4.14 -5.49 -0.44
N PHE A 87 5.09 -6.14 -1.10
CA PHE A 87 6.12 -5.51 -1.90
C PHE A 87 5.91 -5.94 -3.35
N ALA A 88 5.66 -4.98 -4.23
CA ALA A 88 5.24 -5.30 -5.59
C ALA A 88 5.78 -4.31 -6.61
N ASN A 89 5.99 -4.80 -7.83
CA ASN A 89 6.06 -3.93 -9.00
C ASN A 89 4.66 -3.78 -9.60
N LEU A 90 3.95 -2.71 -9.23
CA LEU A 90 2.55 -2.54 -9.61
C LEU A 90 2.33 -2.45 -11.12
N GLN A 91 3.28 -1.88 -11.87
CA GLN A 91 3.18 -1.75 -13.33
C GLN A 91 3.22 -3.11 -14.04
N ARG A 92 3.99 -4.07 -13.50
CA ARG A 92 4.11 -5.43 -14.06
C ARG A 92 3.11 -6.39 -13.45
N ALA A 93 2.88 -6.30 -12.16
CA ALA A 93 1.96 -7.16 -11.43
C ALA A 93 0.51 -6.96 -11.85
N TYR A 94 0.10 -5.72 -12.07
CA TYR A 94 -1.31 -5.37 -12.22
C TYR A 94 -1.56 -4.48 -13.43
N ARG A 95 -2.56 -4.84 -14.24
CA ARG A 95 -2.99 -4.03 -15.38
C ARG A 95 -4.40 -3.56 -15.18
N LEU A 96 -4.58 -2.24 -15.29
CA LEU A 96 -5.86 -1.56 -15.20
C LEU A 96 -6.28 -1.11 -16.61
N TRP A 97 -7.48 -1.51 -17.02
CA TRP A 97 -8.11 -1.05 -18.24
C TRP A 97 -9.28 -0.13 -17.91
N ARG A 98 -9.33 1.02 -18.58
CA ARG A 98 -10.47 1.93 -18.52
C ARG A 98 -11.50 1.48 -19.55
N ARG A 99 -12.73 1.17 -19.10
CA ARG A 99 -13.86 0.86 -19.99
C ARG A 99 -14.68 2.10 -20.31
N GLN A 100 -14.91 2.94 -19.30
CA GLN A 100 -15.55 4.24 -19.44
C GLN A 100 -14.68 5.24 -18.70
N GLY A 101 -14.34 6.35 -19.37
CA GLY A 101 -13.57 7.44 -18.78
C GLY A 101 -14.28 8.07 -17.59
N LEU A 102 -13.65 9.07 -16.97
CA LEU A 102 -14.31 9.88 -15.96
C LEU A 102 -15.40 10.71 -16.64
N GLU A 103 -16.64 10.45 -16.27
CA GLU A 103 -17.81 11.20 -16.69
C GLU A 103 -18.29 12.03 -15.50
N VAL A 104 -18.41 13.34 -15.70
CA VAL A 104 -18.91 14.28 -14.70
C VAL A 104 -20.20 14.86 -15.23
N ARG A 105 -21.30 14.64 -14.51
CA ARG A 105 -22.64 15.12 -14.86
C ARG A 105 -23.17 16.02 -13.76
N TRP A 106 -23.66 17.18 -14.16
CA TRP A 106 -24.38 18.10 -13.30
C TRP A 106 -25.87 17.93 -13.54
N GLU A 107 -26.64 17.73 -12.48
CA GLU A 107 -28.10 17.60 -12.55
C GLU A 107 -28.76 18.55 -11.55
N ALA A 108 -29.50 19.52 -12.10
CA ALA A 108 -30.35 20.43 -11.33
C ALA A 108 -31.83 20.00 -11.38
N GLY A 109 -32.13 18.86 -12.03
CA GLY A 109 -33.48 18.33 -12.19
C GLY A 109 -33.91 17.51 -10.96
N GLY A 110 -35.15 17.73 -10.50
CA GLY A 110 -35.75 16.98 -9.39
C GLY A 110 -36.41 17.90 -8.36
N THR A 111 -37.67 17.61 -8.01
CA THR A 111 -38.46 18.42 -7.07
C THR A 111 -37.77 18.60 -5.71
N THR A 112 -37.00 17.60 -5.27
CA THR A 112 -36.25 17.60 -4.01
C THR A 112 -35.02 18.51 -4.05
N LEU A 113 -34.27 18.50 -5.16
CA LEU A 113 -33.05 19.30 -5.34
C LEU A 113 -33.38 20.79 -5.52
N VAL A 114 -34.43 21.07 -6.30
CA VAL A 114 -34.94 22.44 -6.53
C VAL A 114 -35.48 23.06 -5.24
N ARG A 115 -36.27 22.31 -4.45
CA ARG A 115 -36.80 22.80 -3.15
C ARG A 115 -35.71 23.08 -2.12
N ARG A 116 -34.57 22.38 -2.19
CA ARG A 116 -33.42 22.56 -1.30
C ARG A 116 -32.37 23.52 -1.83
N ASN A 117 -32.55 24.08 -3.03
CA ASN A 117 -31.56 24.91 -3.72
C ASN A 117 -30.18 24.24 -3.82
N THR A 118 -30.18 22.95 -4.15
CA THR A 118 -28.97 22.11 -4.26
C THR A 118 -28.86 21.55 -5.67
N ILE A 119 -27.63 21.40 -6.18
CA ILE A 119 -27.32 20.74 -7.45
C ILE A 119 -26.62 19.41 -7.19
N LEU A 120 -26.94 18.38 -7.97
CA LEU A 120 -26.27 17.09 -7.88
C LEU A 120 -25.08 17.06 -8.85
N LEU A 121 -23.89 16.79 -8.31
CA LEU A 121 -22.71 16.44 -9.08
C LEU A 121 -22.51 14.92 -9.03
N ALA A 122 -22.67 14.25 -10.16
CA ALA A 122 -22.37 12.83 -10.30
C ALA A 122 -21.06 12.65 -11.07
N ALA A 123 -20.07 12.02 -10.44
CA ALA A 123 -18.84 11.59 -11.09
C ALA A 123 -18.83 10.05 -11.19
N ARG A 124 -18.68 9.51 -12.39
CA ARG A 124 -18.64 8.06 -12.64
C ARG A 124 -17.43 7.69 -13.46
N MET A 125 -16.82 6.56 -13.13
CA MET A 125 -15.83 5.90 -13.99
C MET A 125 -16.03 4.39 -13.95
N ARG A 126 -15.65 3.69 -15.02
CA ARG A 126 -15.68 2.22 -15.05
C ARG A 126 -14.30 1.70 -15.43
N VAL A 127 -13.68 1.01 -14.47
CA VAL A 127 -12.37 0.39 -14.63
C VAL A 127 -12.47 -1.11 -14.36
N GLY A 128 -11.67 -1.90 -15.07
CA GLY A 128 -11.47 -3.31 -14.79
C GLY A 128 -9.98 -3.56 -14.63
N GLY A 129 -9.60 -4.40 -13.67
CA GLY A 129 -8.20 -4.73 -13.45
C GLY A 129 -7.97 -6.23 -13.34
N LYS A 130 -6.75 -6.66 -13.64
CA LYS A 130 -6.32 -8.05 -13.48
C LYS A 130 -4.85 -8.09 -13.08
N VAL A 131 -4.51 -9.05 -12.20
CA VAL A 131 -3.12 -9.45 -11.97
C VAL A 131 -2.60 -10.16 -13.23
N VAL A 132 -1.59 -9.57 -13.87
CA VAL A 132 -0.98 -10.11 -15.09
C VAL A 132 0.19 -11.02 -14.75
N ASP A 133 0.97 -10.63 -13.74
CA ASP A 133 2.13 -11.39 -13.30
C ASP A 133 2.13 -11.52 -11.76
N PRO A 134 1.68 -12.66 -11.22
CA PRO A 134 1.67 -12.91 -9.78
C PRO A 134 3.07 -12.95 -9.17
N SER A 135 4.10 -13.29 -9.95
CA SER A 135 5.49 -13.38 -9.47
C SER A 135 6.13 -12.01 -9.21
N ALA A 136 5.47 -10.94 -9.67
CA ALA A 136 5.88 -9.56 -9.44
C ALA A 136 5.33 -9.00 -8.10
N VAL A 137 4.80 -9.84 -7.21
CA VAL A 137 4.27 -9.49 -5.89
C VAL A 137 4.78 -10.46 -4.82
N ALA A 138 5.41 -9.92 -3.78
CA ALA A 138 5.71 -10.63 -2.54
C ALA A 138 4.76 -10.13 -1.44
N LYS A 139 3.85 -10.97 -0.97
CA LYS A 139 2.88 -10.62 0.09
C LYS A 139 3.20 -11.33 1.40
N MET A 140 2.90 -10.65 2.49
CA MET A 140 3.01 -11.16 3.85
C MET A 140 1.71 -10.77 4.56
N THR A 141 1.05 -11.73 5.20
CA THR A 141 -0.29 -11.57 5.79
C THR A 141 -0.33 -12.01 7.25
N ASP A 142 0.82 -12.39 7.79
CA ASP A 142 1.00 -13.13 9.04
C ASP A 142 1.83 -12.38 10.08
N GLY A 143 2.22 -11.12 9.82
CA GLY A 143 3.19 -10.46 10.70
C GLY A 143 2.61 -9.76 11.93
N ASP A 144 1.31 -9.93 12.22
CA ASP A 144 0.74 -9.65 13.54
C ASP A 144 -0.69 -10.20 13.63
N SER A 145 -0.86 -11.42 14.17
CA SER A 145 -2.18 -11.95 14.55
C SER A 145 -2.48 -11.62 16.02
N THR A 146 -2.51 -10.34 16.38
CA THR A 146 -3.22 -9.92 17.59
C THR A 146 -4.63 -9.51 17.20
N ASP A 147 -5.54 -10.48 17.31
CA ASP A 147 -6.98 -10.22 17.39
C ASP A 147 -7.27 -9.20 18.49
N GLY A 148 -8.03 -8.17 18.13
CA GLY A 148 -8.46 -7.05 18.97
C GLY A 148 -9.06 -5.93 18.13
#